data_AF-A0A6B3G0V6-F1
#
_entry.id   AF-A0A6B3G0V6-F1
#
_cell.length_a   1.000
_cell.length_b   1.000
_cell.length_c   1.000
_cell.angle_alpha   90.00
_cell.angle_beta   90.00
_cell.angle_gamma   90.00
#
_symmetry.space_group_name_H-M   'P 1'
#
loop_
_entity.id
_entity.type
_entity.pdbx_description
1 polymer ?
#
loop_
_entity_poly.entity_id
_entity_poly.type
_entity_poly.pdbx_seq_one_letter_code
_entity_poly.pdbx_strand_id
1 'polypeptide(L)'
;MSFPLLTATAALPAIGAIATAAVPAARRTAAKWLALLFSLGTLVLAAVVFLRFEPGGDRYQLTESRAWIADFGVRYELGVDGIGVAL
;
A
#
# COMPACT_ATOMS: atom_id res chain seq x y z
N MET A 1 12.76 11.55 7.76
CA MET A 1 12.20 10.27 7.27
C MET A 1 10.81 10.58 6.75
N SER A 2 10.58 10.45 5.45
CA SER A 2 9.24 10.54 4.87
C SER A 2 8.41 9.33 5.30
N PHE A 3 7.09 9.52 5.39
CA PHE A 3 6.16 8.43 5.64
C PHE A 3 6.19 7.43 4.46
N PRO A 4 6.29 6.10 4.70
CA PRO A 4 6.39 5.10 3.64
C PRO A 4 5.00 4.79 3.05
N LEU A 5 4.50 5.72 2.24
CA LEU A 5 3.17 5.69 1.63
C LEU A 5 2.94 4.45 0.74
N LEU A 6 3.83 4.13 -0.18
CA LEU A 6 3.70 2.99 -1.09
C LEU A 6 3.78 1.66 -0.33
N THR A 7 4.69 1.55 0.64
CA THR A 7 4.74 0.36 1.52
C THR A 7 3.41 0.21 2.28
N ALA A 8 2.87 1.30 2.84
CA ALA A 8 1.61 1.27 3.56
C ALA A 8 0.44 0.86 2.66
N THR A 9 0.35 1.42 1.44
CA THR A 9 -0.67 1.07 0.44
C THR A 9 -0.61 -0.42 0.08
N ALA A 10 0.59 -0.99 -0.06
CA ALA A 10 0.76 -2.42 -0.37
C ALA A 10 0.47 -3.33 0.83
N ALA A 11 0.86 -2.92 2.05
CA ALA A 11 0.73 -3.75 3.24
C ALA A 11 -0.70 -3.77 3.82
N LEU A 12 -1.42 -2.65 3.74
CA LEU A 12 -2.74 -2.51 4.36
C LEU A 12 -3.78 -3.57 3.92
N PRO A 13 -3.95 -3.90 2.62
CA PRO A 13 -4.88 -4.94 2.22
C PRO A 13 -4.45 -6.34 2.69
N ALA A 14 -3.14 -6.62 2.77
CA ALA A 14 -2.64 -7.88 3.30
C ALA A 14 -2.95 -8.03 4.81
N ILE A 15 -2.75 -6.96 5.58
CA ILE A 15 -3.15 -6.92 6.99
C ILE A 15 -4.66 -7.13 7.12
N GLY A 16 -5.46 -6.46 6.28
CA GLY A 16 -6.90 -6.61 6.26
C GLY A 16 -7.36 -8.03 5.94
N ALA A 17 -6.68 -8.72 5.03
CA ALA A 17 -6.95 -10.11 4.69
C ALA A 17 -6.68 -11.04 5.89
N ILE A 18 -5.53 -10.90 6.55
CA ILE A 18 -5.18 -11.69 7.74
C ILE A 18 -6.17 -11.43 8.88
N ALA A 19 -6.49 -10.17 9.14
CA ALA A 19 -7.43 -9.77 10.17
C ALA A 19 -8.84 -10.32 9.91
N THR A 20 -9.29 -10.29 8.65
CA THR A 20 -10.58 -10.86 8.22
C THR A 20 -10.60 -12.38 8.35
N ALA A 21 -9.51 -13.07 7.97
CA ALA A 21 -9.38 -14.52 8.09
C ALA A 21 -9.41 -15.01 9.55
N ALA A 22 -8.93 -14.19 10.49
CA ALA A 22 -8.98 -14.48 11.91
C ALA A 22 -10.39 -14.35 12.54
N VAL A 23 -11.38 -13.78 11.82
CA VAL A 23 -12.74 -13.63 12.34
C VAL A 23 -13.47 -14.98 12.31
N PRO A 24 -14.08 -15.44 13.43
CA PRO A 24 -14.84 -16.67 13.45
C PRO A 24 -15.98 -16.69 12.43
N ALA A 25 -16.19 -17.83 11.76
CA ALA A 25 -17.20 -17.99 10.70
C ALA A 25 -18.63 -17.62 11.16
N ALA A 26 -18.94 -17.82 12.45
CA ALA A 26 -20.22 -17.42 13.05
C ALA A 26 -20.47 -15.89 13.01
N ARG A 27 -19.41 -15.08 12.88
CA ARG A 27 -19.46 -13.60 12.89
C ARG A 27 -19.30 -13.01 11.48
N ARG A 28 -20.01 -13.57 10.49
CA ARG A 28 -19.92 -13.17 9.08
C ARG A 28 -20.11 -11.67 8.86
N THR A 29 -21.04 -11.02 9.57
CA THR A 29 -21.27 -9.58 9.45
C THR A 29 -20.07 -8.76 9.91
N ALA A 30 -19.42 -9.16 11.01
CA ALA A 30 -18.20 -8.48 11.49
C ALA A 30 -17.05 -8.63 10.50
N ALA A 31 -16.87 -9.82 9.92
CA ALA A 31 -15.85 -10.05 8.88
C ALA A 31 -16.06 -9.15 7.66
N LYS A 32 -17.31 -8.97 7.21
CA LYS A 32 -17.64 -8.07 6.08
C LYS A 32 -17.29 -6.62 6.37
N TRP A 33 -17.67 -6.10 7.54
CA TRP A 33 -17.37 -4.72 7.92
C TRP A 33 -15.88 -4.49 8.11
N LEU A 34 -15.16 -5.47 8.67
CA LEU A 34 -13.71 -5.41 8.80
C LEU A 34 -13.04 -5.36 7.43
N ALA A 35 -13.41 -6.25 6.50
CA ALA A 35 -12.89 -6.23 5.14
C ALA A 35 -13.16 -4.88 4.45
N LEU A 36 -14.39 -4.36 4.57
CA LEU A 36 -14.76 -3.06 4.00
C LEU A 36 -13.91 -1.91 4.57
N LEU A 37 -13.64 -1.91 5.87
CA LEU A 37 -12.80 -0.90 6.52
C LEU A 37 -11.39 -0.88 5.92
N PHE A 38 -10.75 -2.05 5.76
CA PHE A 38 -9.41 -2.13 5.16
C PHE A 38 -9.42 -1.78 3.66
N SER A 39 -10.47 -2.16 2.93
CA SER A 39 -10.63 -1.76 1.52
C SER A 39 -10.76 -0.24 1.38
N LEU A 40 -11.58 0.41 2.22
CA LEU A 40 -11.71 1.87 2.22
C LEU A 40 -10.41 2.55 2.63
N GLY A 41 -9.71 2.04 3.64
CA GLY A 41 -8.38 2.55 4.02
C GLY A 41 -7.38 2.46 2.86
N THR A 42 -7.36 1.32 2.15
CA THR A 42 -6.49 1.12 0.98
C THR A 42 -6.86 2.08 -0.15
N LEU A 43 -8.16 2.29 -0.40
CA LEU A 43 -8.64 3.26 -1.38
C LEU A 43 -8.20 4.68 -1.04
N VAL A 44 -8.27 5.08 0.24
CA VAL A 44 -7.81 6.41 0.68
C VAL A 44 -6.31 6.57 0.43
N LEU A 45 -5.49 5.57 0.77
CA LEU A 45 -4.05 5.64 0.51
C LEU A 45 -3.73 5.70 -0.99
N ALA A 46 -4.41 4.88 -1.80
CA ALA A 46 -4.27 4.91 -3.25
C ALA A 46 -4.70 6.27 -3.85
N ALA A 47 -5.79 6.87 -3.37
CA ALA A 47 -6.21 8.20 -3.77
C ALA A 47 -5.18 9.27 -3.42
N VAL A 48 -4.54 9.17 -2.24
CA VAL A 48 -3.43 10.08 -1.86
C VAL A 48 -2.23 9.90 -2.81
N VAL A 49 -1.87 8.67 -3.16
CA VAL A 49 -0.80 8.40 -4.16
C VAL A 49 -1.17 9.06 -5.49
N PHE A 50 -2.39 8.86 -5.97
CA PHE A 50 -2.89 9.41 -7.23
C PHE A 50 -2.86 10.95 -7.25
N LEU A 51 -3.39 11.60 -6.21
CA LEU A 51 -3.46 13.06 -6.11
C LEU A 51 -2.08 13.73 -5.93
N ARG A 52 -1.07 12.98 -5.49
CA ARG A 52 0.30 13.47 -5.28
C ARG A 52 1.23 13.22 -6.47
N PHE A 53 0.79 12.43 -7.45
CA PHE A 53 1.55 12.14 -8.66
C PHE A 53 1.46 13.31 -9.64
N GLU A 54 2.59 13.72 -10.20
CA GLU A 54 2.70 14.81 -11.18
C GLU A 54 2.84 14.25 -12.60
N PRO A 55 1.82 14.38 -13.47
CA PRO A 55 1.91 13.95 -14.87
C PRO A 55 2.98 14.73 -15.63
N GLY A 56 3.89 14.03 -16.33
CA GLY A 56 4.99 14.66 -17.07
C GLY A 56 6.21 15.03 -16.22
N GLY A 57 6.18 14.73 -14.92
CA GLY A 57 7.35 14.79 -14.05
C GLY A 57 8.29 13.59 -14.20
N ASP A 58 9.07 13.30 -13.16
CA ASP A 58 9.98 12.15 -13.12
C ASP A 58 9.23 10.83 -13.35
N ARG A 59 9.91 9.86 -14.01
CA ARG A 59 9.33 8.55 -14.35
C ARG A 59 8.84 7.80 -13.12
N TYR A 60 9.62 7.77 -12.05
CA TYR A 60 9.25 7.15 -10.78
C TYR A 60 9.15 8.23 -9.71
N GLN A 61 7.98 8.31 -9.06
CA GLN A 61 7.67 9.28 -8.03
C GLN A 61 7.31 8.57 -6.72
N LEU A 62 7.19 9.35 -5.64
CA LEU A 62 6.87 8.85 -4.29
C LEU A 62 7.80 7.70 -3.88
N THR A 63 9.10 7.87 -4.15
CA THR A 63 10.07 6.78 -4.02
C THR A 63 10.40 6.48 -2.57
N GLU A 64 10.59 5.20 -2.28
CA GLU A 64 11.00 4.68 -0.98
C GLU A 64 12.18 3.76 -1.18
N SER A 65 13.25 4.05 -0.44
CA SER A 65 14.47 3.27 -0.51
C SER A 65 14.96 2.89 0.87
N ARG A 66 15.10 1.59 1.11
CA ARG A 66 15.66 1.05 2.35
C ARG A 66 16.62 -0.10 2.05
N ALA A 67 17.76 -0.14 2.75
CA ALA A 67 18.63 -1.30 2.67
C ALA A 67 17.88 -2.54 3.21
N TRP A 68 17.86 -3.61 2.42
CA TRP A 68 17.28 -4.89 2.83
C TRP A 68 18.37 -5.86 3.26
N ILE A 69 19.42 -6.02 2.46
CA ILE A 69 20.62 -6.77 2.82
C ILE A 69 21.85 -5.94 2.43
N ALA A 70 22.36 -5.17 3.39
CA ALA A 70 23.37 -4.13 3.15
C ALA A 70 24.68 -4.70 2.58
N ASP A 71 25.12 -5.85 3.07
CA ASP A 71 26.38 -6.49 2.65
C ASP A 71 26.39 -6.88 1.17
N PHE A 72 25.21 -7.09 0.58
CA PHE A 72 25.05 -7.43 -0.84
C PHE A 72 24.55 -6.24 -1.68
N GLY A 73 24.41 -5.05 -1.09
CA GLY A 73 23.83 -3.89 -1.76
C GLY A 73 22.35 -4.04 -2.14
N VAL A 74 21.64 -5.02 -1.57
CA VAL A 74 20.22 -5.28 -1.88
C VAL A 74 19.36 -4.27 -1.15
N ARG A 75 18.47 -3.60 -1.90
CA ARG A 75 17.58 -2.56 -1.39
C ARG A 75 16.14 -2.89 -1.70
N TYR A 76 15.26 -2.54 -0.77
CA TYR A 76 13.84 -2.42 -1.00
C TYR A 76 13.60 -1.04 -1.62
N GLU A 77 13.38 -1.04 -2.93
CA GLU A 77 13.10 0.15 -3.73
C GLU A 77 11.65 0.08 -4.19
N LEU A 78 10.87 1.09 -3.82
CA LEU A 78 9.55 1.34 -4.38
C LEU A 78 9.54 2.71 -5.05
N GLY A 79 8.76 2.80 -6.11
CA GLY A 79 8.40 4.04 -6.79
C GLY A 79 7.20 3.75 -7.67
N VAL A 80 6.34 4.75 -7.84
CA VAL A 80 5.17 4.63 -8.72
C VAL A 80 5.44 5.37 -10.02
N ASP A 81 5.10 4.77 -11.15
CA ASP A 81 5.15 5.41 -12.47
C ASP A 81 3.73 5.74 -12.97
N GLY A 82 3.64 6.34 -14.16
CA GLY A 82 2.35 6.72 -14.74
C GLY A 82 1.40 5.54 -14.99
N ILE A 83 1.92 4.31 -15.16
CA ILE A 83 1.09 3.12 -15.30
C ILE A 83 0.61 2.66 -13.92
N GLY A 84 1.53 2.54 -12.97
CA GLY A 84 1.25 2.07 -11.62
C GLY A 84 0.37 3.02 -10.79
N VAL A 85 0.29 4.30 -11.13
CA VAL A 85 -0.65 5.22 -10.48
C VAL A 85 -2.06 5.14 -11.06
N ALA A 86 -2.20 4.72 -12.32
CA ALA A 86 -3.47 4.70 -13.05
C ALA A 86 -4.20 3.36 -12.94
N LEU A 87 -3.49 2.26 -12.66
CA LEU A 87 -3.99 0.89 -12.58
C LEU A 87 -3.88 0.34 -11.16
#